data_AF-A0A9X5CN64-F1
#
_entry.id   AF-A0A9X5CN64-F1
#
_cell.length_a   1.000
_cell.length_b   1.000
_cell.length_c   1.000
_cell.angle_alpha   90.00
_cell.angle_beta   90.00
_cell.angle_gamma   90.00
#
_symmetry.space_group_name_H-M   'P 1'
#
loop_
_entity.id
_entity.type
_entity.pdbx_description
1 polymer ?
#
loop_
_entity_poly.entity_id
_entity_poly.type
_entity_poly.pdbx_seq_one_letter_code
_entity_poly.pdbx_strand_id
1 'polypeptide(L)'
;MSTGLIIALIVIVAVVVAVAAVLTLRARGPRHGASLKRRFGPEYERAVARHDGDTKAAERELSERVERHGSLQVRPLEPAERERYEARWTAAQERFVDAPREAVAEADRLIAELAGTRGFPAGGQYEEQVAALSVHHAHHVEGYRRVHRVAQAHPDGAHDGAAGTEE
;
A
#
# COMPACT_ATOMS: atom_id res chain seq x y z
N MET A 1 0.29 38.85 -31.22
CA MET A 1 1.32 38.43 -30.24
C MET A 1 2.40 37.70 -31.00
N SER A 2 3.65 38.16 -30.90
CA SER A 2 4.76 37.70 -31.74
C SER A 2 5.13 36.26 -31.39
N THR A 3 5.19 35.37 -32.40
CA THR A 3 5.59 33.96 -32.24
C THR A 3 6.89 33.77 -31.46
N GLY A 4 7.84 34.71 -31.60
CA GLY A 4 9.08 34.73 -30.82
C GLY A 4 8.90 34.87 -29.30
N LEU A 5 7.85 35.57 -28.85
CA LEU A 5 7.54 35.72 -27.42
C LEU A 5 7.02 34.41 -26.81
N ILE A 6 6.23 33.67 -27.58
CA ILE A 6 5.68 32.36 -27.17
C ILE A 6 6.81 31.33 -27.05
N ILE A 7 7.72 31.29 -28.03
CA ILE A 7 8.87 30.37 -28.02
C ILE A 7 9.79 30.67 -26.83
N ALA A 8 10.11 31.95 -26.57
CA ALA A 8 10.93 32.34 -25.44
C ALA A 8 10.32 31.91 -24.09
N LEU A 9 9.01 32.03 -23.94
CA LEU A 9 8.29 31.65 -22.72
C LEU A 9 8.31 30.14 -22.48
N ILE A 10 8.13 29.34 -23.54
CA ILE A 10 8.22 27.87 -23.46
C ILE A 10 9.62 27.42 -23.02
N VAL A 11 10.69 28.03 -23.57
CA VAL A 11 12.07 27.70 -23.21
C VAL A 11 12.35 28.02 -21.75
N ILE A 12 11.89 29.17 -21.24
CA ILE A 12 12.04 29.54 -19.83
C ILE A 12 11.34 28.54 -18.92
N VAL A 13 10.10 28.15 -19.24
CA VAL A 13 9.35 27.15 -18.46
C VAL A 13 10.08 25.80 -18.48
N ALA A 14 10.58 25.36 -19.63
CA ALA A 14 11.34 24.11 -19.74
C ALA A 14 12.63 24.12 -18.88
N VAL A 15 13.36 25.24 -18.88
CA VAL A 15 14.56 25.41 -18.04
C VAL A 15 14.21 25.42 -16.56
N VAL A 16 13.13 26.10 -16.16
CA VAL A 16 12.67 26.13 -14.76
C VAL A 16 12.27 24.73 -14.29
N VAL A 17 11.55 23.97 -15.11
CA VAL A 17 11.19 22.58 -14.81
C VAL A 17 12.43 21.69 -14.71
N ALA A 18 13.40 21.83 -15.62
CA ALA A 18 14.64 21.06 -15.57
C ALA A 18 15.48 21.39 -14.32
N VAL A 19 15.57 22.66 -13.94
CA VAL A 19 16.29 23.10 -12.73
C VAL A 19 15.58 22.58 -11.47
N ALA A 20 14.25 22.65 -11.41
CA ALA A 20 13.48 22.08 -10.30
C ALA A 20 13.66 20.55 -10.17
N ALA A 21 13.70 19.83 -11.29
CA ALA A 21 13.97 18.40 -11.32
C ALA A 21 15.39 18.07 -10.80
N VAL A 22 16.41 18.85 -11.19
CA VAL A 22 17.79 18.66 -10.72
C VAL A 22 17.93 18.99 -9.23
N LEU A 23 17.24 20.01 -8.73
CA LEU A 23 17.28 20.38 -7.31
C LEU A 23 16.59 19.34 -6.42
N THR A 24 15.48 18.77 -6.85
CA THR A 24 14.82 17.64 -6.14
C THR A 24 15.67 16.36 -6.18
N LEU A 25 16.41 16.12 -7.26
CA LEU A 25 17.40 15.03 -7.35
C LEU A 25 18.58 15.24 -6.38
N ARG A 26 19.11 16.45 -6.23
CA ARG A 26 20.22 16.76 -5.32
C ARG A 26 19.85 16.81 -3.85
N ALA A 27 18.60 17.09 -3.51
CA ALA A 27 18.12 17.08 -2.12
C ALA A 27 18.02 15.66 -1.51
N ARG A 28 18.16 14.59 -2.32
CA ARG A 28 18.16 13.17 -1.92
C ARG A 28 19.42 12.74 -1.14
N GLY A 29 19.97 13.59 -0.28
CA GLY A 29 21.11 13.27 0.59
C GLY A 29 20.72 12.39 1.81
N PRO A 30 21.69 11.98 2.65
CA PRO A 30 21.51 11.04 3.78
C PRO A 30 20.48 11.46 4.85
N ARG A 31 19.97 12.69 4.79
CA ARG A 31 18.85 13.16 5.62
C ARG A 31 17.49 12.63 5.17
N HIS A 32 17.36 12.23 3.90
CA HIS A 32 16.12 11.71 3.32
C HIS A 32 15.78 10.31 3.87
N GLY A 33 16.79 9.43 3.99
CA GLY A 33 16.64 8.11 4.59
C GLY A 33 16.17 8.14 6.04
N ALA A 34 16.71 9.05 6.87
CA ALA A 34 16.24 9.24 8.25
C ALA A 34 14.78 9.73 8.33
N SER A 35 14.33 10.52 7.35
CA SER A 35 12.94 10.95 7.25
C SER A 35 12.00 9.81 6.84
N LEU A 36 12.41 9.02 5.85
CA LEU A 36 11.66 7.84 5.40
C LEU A 36 11.58 6.78 6.49
N LYS A 37 12.69 6.48 7.16
CA LYS A 37 12.72 5.53 8.28
C LYS A 37 11.78 5.96 9.40
N ARG A 38 11.75 7.25 9.75
CA ARG A 38 10.82 7.78 10.76
C ARG A 38 9.36 7.67 10.31
N ARG A 39 9.06 7.93 9.03
CA ARG A 39 7.69 7.90 8.48
C ARG A 39 7.15 6.48 8.34
N PHE A 40 7.97 5.58 7.80
CA PHE A 40 7.57 4.21 7.48
C PHE A 40 7.74 3.26 8.67
N GLY A 41 8.64 3.58 9.62
CA GLY A 41 8.93 2.70 10.75
C GLY A 41 9.19 1.28 10.24
N PRO A 42 8.49 0.24 10.77
CA PRO A 42 8.65 -1.16 10.36
C PRO A 42 8.60 -1.44 8.84
N GLU A 43 7.90 -0.60 8.08
CA GLU A 43 7.85 -0.73 6.62
C GLU A 43 9.18 -0.39 5.94
N TYR A 44 10.00 0.46 6.58
CA TYR A 44 11.36 0.73 6.15
C TYR A 44 12.23 -0.52 6.29
N GLU A 45 12.25 -1.14 7.48
CA GLU A 45 13.02 -2.36 7.69
C GLU A 45 12.56 -3.49 6.75
N ARG A 46 11.24 -3.59 6.51
CA ARG A 46 10.70 -4.55 5.55
C ARG A 46 11.16 -4.27 4.12
N ALA A 47 11.17 -3.01 3.68
CA ALA A 47 11.65 -2.66 2.35
C ALA A 47 13.13 -2.99 2.19
N VAL A 48 13.96 -2.66 3.18
CA VAL A 48 15.38 -3.03 3.20
C VAL A 48 15.57 -4.54 3.13
N ALA A 49 14.81 -5.31 3.91
CA ALA A 49 14.87 -6.76 3.89
C ALA A 49 14.46 -7.37 2.54
N ARG A 50 13.49 -6.77 1.83
CA ARG A 50 13.09 -7.22 0.48
C ARG A 50 14.13 -6.93 -0.60
N HIS A 51 15.01 -5.97 -0.37
CA HIS A 51 16.11 -5.61 -1.27
C HIS A 51 17.45 -6.16 -0.77
N ASP A 52 17.45 -7.28 -0.04
CA ASP A 52 18.65 -7.97 0.44
C ASP A 52 19.61 -7.07 1.24
N GLY A 53 19.07 -6.08 1.95
CA GLY A 53 19.85 -5.10 2.73
C GLY A 53 20.26 -3.84 1.95
N ASP A 54 19.95 -3.72 0.66
CA ASP A 54 20.21 -2.51 -0.12
C ASP A 54 19.26 -1.38 0.30
N THR A 55 19.79 -0.49 1.15
CA THR A 55 19.07 0.67 1.66
C THR A 55 18.74 1.69 0.57
N LYS A 56 19.57 1.82 -0.48
CA LYS A 56 19.31 2.79 -1.56
C LYS A 56 18.13 2.33 -2.42
N ALA A 57 18.09 1.05 -2.75
CA ALA A 57 16.96 0.47 -3.49
C ALA A 57 15.65 0.60 -2.70
N ALA A 58 15.69 0.28 -1.40
CA ALA A 58 14.54 0.43 -0.50
C ALA A 58 14.06 1.88 -0.38
N GLU A 59 14.98 2.84 -0.17
CA GLU A 59 14.63 4.26 -0.08
C GLU A 59 14.06 4.82 -1.39
N ARG A 60 14.54 4.33 -2.54
CA ARG A 60 13.99 4.68 -3.85
C ARG A 60 12.55 4.21 -3.99
N GLU A 61 12.29 2.94 -3.68
CA GLU A 61 10.93 2.37 -3.73
C GLU A 61 9.97 3.13 -2.78
N LEU A 62 10.38 3.37 -1.53
CA LEU A 62 9.56 4.09 -0.56
C LEU A 62 9.31 5.54 -0.98
N SER A 63 10.30 6.20 -1.59
CA SER A 63 10.12 7.54 -2.14
C SER A 63 9.10 7.55 -3.28
N GLU A 64 9.17 6.58 -4.20
CA GLU A 64 8.20 6.44 -5.30
C GLU A 64 6.78 6.18 -4.77
N ARG A 65 6.62 5.41 -3.70
CA ARG A 65 5.31 5.24 -3.04
C ARG A 65 4.78 6.55 -2.47
N VAL A 66 5.62 7.35 -1.80
CA VAL A 66 5.23 8.67 -1.28
C VAL A 66 4.88 9.62 -2.43
N GLU A 67 5.60 9.59 -3.53
CA GLU A 67 5.31 10.41 -4.71
C GLU A 67 3.94 10.05 -5.31
N ARG A 68 3.64 8.76 -5.42
CA ARG A 68 2.35 8.29 -5.98
C ARG A 68 1.16 8.48 -5.05
N HIS A 69 1.32 8.27 -3.75
CA HIS A 69 0.19 8.18 -2.81
C HIS A 69 0.21 9.23 -1.70
N GLY A 70 1.26 10.04 -1.58
CA GLY A 70 1.42 10.98 -0.48
C GLY A 70 0.39 12.10 -0.45
N SER A 71 -0.21 12.45 -1.60
CA SER A 71 -1.26 13.47 -1.73
C SER A 71 -2.68 12.93 -1.56
N LEU A 72 -2.83 11.61 -1.36
CA LEU A 72 -4.13 10.96 -1.20
C LEU A 72 -4.89 11.56 -0.01
N GLN A 73 -6.12 11.98 -0.26
CA GLN A 73 -7.00 12.56 0.76
C GLN A 73 -7.83 11.45 1.41
N VAL A 74 -7.60 11.21 2.70
CA VAL A 74 -8.40 10.26 3.47
C VAL A 74 -9.76 10.89 3.75
N ARG A 75 -10.81 10.26 3.25
CA ARG A 75 -12.19 10.72 3.41
C ARG A 75 -12.73 10.29 4.78
N PRO A 76 -13.42 11.18 5.52
CA PRO A 76 -14.18 10.77 6.69
C PRO A 76 -15.28 9.78 6.27
N LEU A 77 -15.64 8.87 7.17
CA LEU A 77 -16.84 8.06 6.97
C LEU A 77 -18.06 8.79 7.48
N GLU A 78 -19.16 8.66 6.76
CA GLU A 78 -20.47 9.03 7.28
C GLU A 78 -20.80 8.15 8.51
N PRO A 79 -21.51 8.68 9.52
CA PRO A 79 -21.82 7.94 10.73
C PRO A 79 -22.51 6.59 10.47
N ALA A 80 -23.44 6.55 9.51
CA ALA A 80 -24.15 5.33 9.14
C ALA A 80 -23.24 4.28 8.48
N GLU A 81 -22.25 4.71 7.67
CA GLU A 81 -21.27 3.80 7.07
C GLU A 81 -20.35 3.23 8.15
N ARG A 82 -19.91 4.07 9.09
CA ARG A 82 -19.09 3.63 10.22
C ARG A 82 -19.80 2.54 11.02
N GLU A 83 -21.07 2.77 11.39
CA GLU A 83 -21.89 1.79 12.12
C GLU A 83 -22.02 0.47 11.36
N ARG A 84 -22.22 0.54 10.04
CA ARG A 84 -22.29 -0.65 9.18
C ARG A 84 -20.97 -1.43 9.16
N TYR A 85 -19.82 -0.75 9.06
CA TYR A 85 -18.52 -1.41 9.11
C TYR A 85 -18.22 -2.01 10.49
N GLU A 86 -18.57 -1.31 11.57
CA GLU A 86 -18.44 -1.81 12.95
C GLU A 86 -19.29 -3.07 13.17
N ALA A 87 -20.56 -3.06 12.74
CA ALA A 87 -21.44 -4.22 12.86
C ALA A 87 -20.91 -5.43 12.08
N ARG A 88 -20.43 -5.23 10.84
CA ARG A 88 -19.82 -6.31 10.05
C ARG A 88 -18.52 -6.82 10.66
N TRP A 89 -17.72 -5.93 11.25
CA TRP A 89 -16.50 -6.30 11.96
C TRP A 89 -16.81 -7.19 13.17
N THR A 90 -17.77 -6.79 14.00
CA THR A 90 -18.23 -7.59 15.15
C THR A 90 -18.74 -8.96 14.70
N ALA A 91 -19.57 -9.02 13.64
CA ALA A 91 -20.07 -10.29 13.11
C ALA A 91 -18.95 -11.20 12.60
N ALA A 92 -17.89 -10.65 12.00
CA ALA A 92 -16.72 -11.43 11.61
C ALA A 92 -15.96 -11.97 12.83
N GLN A 93 -15.83 -11.19 13.90
CA GLN A 93 -15.18 -11.65 15.14
C GLN A 93 -15.98 -12.74 15.84
N GLU A 94 -17.30 -12.62 15.93
CA GLU A 94 -18.18 -13.63 16.51
C GLU A 94 -18.10 -14.94 15.71
N ARG A 95 -18.16 -14.85 14.38
CA ARG A 95 -18.02 -16.01 13.49
C ARG A 95 -16.67 -16.70 13.60
N PHE A 96 -15.61 -16.00 14.03
CA PHE A 96 -14.27 -16.57 14.09
C PHE A 96 -14.17 -17.80 15.00
N VAL A 97 -15.03 -17.88 16.03
CA VAL A 97 -15.06 -19.03 16.95
C VAL A 97 -15.45 -20.32 16.21
N ASP A 98 -16.48 -20.25 15.37
CA ASP A 98 -17.05 -21.42 14.70
C ASP A 98 -16.45 -21.64 13.30
N ALA A 99 -16.18 -20.55 12.58
CA ALA A 99 -15.72 -20.56 11.20
C ALA A 99 -14.56 -19.55 10.99
N PRO A 100 -13.36 -19.84 11.53
CA PRO A 100 -12.22 -18.91 11.53
C PRO A 100 -11.76 -18.52 10.11
N ARG A 101 -11.83 -19.43 9.14
CA ARG A 101 -11.44 -19.15 7.75
C ARG A 101 -12.37 -18.14 7.09
N GLU A 102 -13.67 -18.36 7.22
CA GLU A 102 -14.69 -17.47 6.65
C GLU A 102 -14.65 -16.10 7.33
N ALA A 103 -14.44 -16.07 8.64
CA ALA A 103 -14.27 -14.84 9.40
C ALA A 103 -13.08 -14.00 8.92
N VAL A 104 -11.92 -14.63 8.69
CA VAL A 104 -10.73 -13.93 8.17
C VAL A 104 -10.94 -13.46 6.73
N ALA A 105 -11.60 -14.27 5.88
CA ALA A 105 -11.93 -13.87 4.51
C ALA A 105 -12.94 -12.69 4.47
N GLU A 106 -13.88 -12.63 5.40
CA GLU A 106 -14.78 -11.47 5.55
C GLU A 106 -14.02 -10.25 6.07
N ALA A 107 -13.12 -10.43 7.04
CA ALA A 107 -12.28 -9.34 7.56
C ALA A 107 -11.38 -8.74 6.47
N ASP A 108 -10.78 -9.57 5.61
CA ASP A 108 -9.97 -9.11 4.48
C ASP A 108 -10.78 -8.25 3.50
N ARG A 109 -11.96 -8.75 3.09
CA ARG A 109 -12.90 -8.01 2.23
C ARG A 109 -13.34 -6.70 2.88
N LEU A 110 -13.68 -6.72 4.17
CA LEU A 110 -14.11 -5.54 4.91
C LEU A 110 -13.03 -4.47 4.97
N ILE A 111 -11.78 -4.84 5.26
CA ILE A 111 -10.65 -3.89 5.27
C ILE A 111 -10.45 -3.29 3.88
N ALA A 112 -10.50 -4.12 2.83
CA ALA A 112 -10.32 -3.69 1.46
C ALA A 112 -11.41 -2.70 0.99
N GLU A 113 -12.67 -2.99 1.31
CA GLU A 113 -13.82 -2.11 1.05
C GLU A 113 -13.70 -0.80 1.83
N LEU A 114 -13.42 -0.88 3.13
CA LEU A 114 -13.28 0.27 4.01
C LEU A 114 -12.18 1.23 3.53
N ALA A 115 -11.02 0.70 3.15
CA ALA A 115 -9.94 1.49 2.59
C ALA A 115 -10.38 2.20 1.30
N GLY A 116 -11.09 1.51 0.40
CA GLY A 116 -11.66 2.10 -0.81
C GLY A 116 -12.61 3.28 -0.52
N THR A 117 -13.54 3.09 0.41
CA THR A 117 -14.49 4.13 0.86
C THR A 117 -13.76 5.35 1.43
N ARG A 118 -12.68 5.10 2.19
CA ARG A 118 -11.80 6.14 2.75
C ARG A 118 -10.92 6.83 1.71
N GLY A 119 -10.98 6.43 0.44
CA GLY A 119 -10.27 7.08 -0.67
C GLY A 119 -8.96 6.42 -1.09
N PHE A 120 -8.61 5.27 -0.53
CA PHE A 120 -7.49 4.45 -1.00
C PHE A 120 -7.86 3.72 -2.31
N PRO A 121 -6.88 3.19 -3.07
CA PRO A 121 -7.15 2.34 -4.23
C PRO A 121 -8.14 1.22 -3.89
N ALA A 122 -8.99 0.83 -4.84
CA ALA A 122 -10.03 -0.17 -4.60
C ALA A 122 -9.45 -1.57 -4.30
N GLY A 123 -10.18 -2.37 -3.50
CA GLY A 123 -9.73 -3.68 -3.01
C GLY A 123 -9.38 -4.72 -4.07
N GLY A 124 -9.82 -4.55 -5.32
CA GLY A 124 -9.39 -5.40 -6.45
C GLY A 124 -7.91 -5.23 -6.83
N GLN A 125 -7.21 -4.24 -6.25
CA GLN A 125 -5.79 -3.97 -6.48
C GLN A 125 -5.03 -4.00 -5.15
N TYR A 126 -4.98 -5.16 -4.50
CA TYR A 126 -4.40 -5.34 -3.16
C TYR A 126 -3.00 -4.71 -3.00
N GLU A 127 -2.08 -4.99 -3.93
CA GLU A 127 -0.70 -4.47 -3.84
C GLU A 127 -0.65 -2.94 -3.90
N GLU A 128 -1.45 -2.31 -4.76
CA GLU A 128 -1.52 -0.85 -4.88
C GLU A 128 -2.20 -0.24 -3.64
N GLN A 129 -3.25 -0.89 -3.12
CA GLN A 129 -3.92 -0.46 -1.90
C GLN A 129 -2.98 -0.54 -0.69
N VAL A 130 -2.21 -1.62 -0.56
CA VAL A 130 -1.18 -1.79 0.48
C VAL A 130 -0.05 -0.77 0.32
N ALA A 131 0.38 -0.48 -0.91
CA ALA A 131 1.37 0.55 -1.16
C ALA A 131 0.87 1.92 -0.67
N ALA A 132 -0.37 2.30 -0.99
CA ALA A 132 -0.99 3.53 -0.51
C ALA A 132 -1.16 3.53 1.02
N LEU A 133 -1.68 2.45 1.62
CA LEU A 133 -1.82 2.30 3.07
C LEU A 133 -0.47 2.39 3.79
N SER A 134 0.62 1.87 3.21
CA SER A 134 1.95 1.97 3.81
C SER A 134 2.46 3.41 3.95
N VAL A 135 1.96 4.34 3.12
CA VAL A 135 2.37 5.76 3.14
C VAL A 135 1.67 6.56 4.25
N HIS A 136 0.47 6.15 4.64
CA HIS A 136 -0.41 6.85 5.60
C HIS A 136 -0.58 6.10 6.93
N HIS A 137 -0.47 4.78 6.92
CA HIS A 137 -0.71 3.86 8.04
C HIS A 137 0.40 2.80 8.16
N ALA A 138 1.66 3.22 7.96
CA ALA A 138 2.82 2.34 7.89
C ALA A 138 2.94 1.35 9.05
N HIS A 139 2.61 1.77 10.28
CA HIS A 139 2.71 0.92 11.46
C HIS A 139 1.63 -0.17 11.54
N HIS A 140 0.56 -0.09 10.76
CA HIS A 140 -0.59 -1.01 10.84
C HIS A 140 -0.75 -1.91 9.62
N VAL A 141 -0.13 -1.56 8.48
CA VAL A 141 -0.32 -2.29 7.22
C VAL A 141 0.16 -3.74 7.29
N GLU A 142 1.10 -4.09 8.18
CA GLU A 142 1.51 -5.48 8.39
C GLU A 142 0.37 -6.37 8.93
N GLY A 143 -0.51 -5.81 9.77
CA GLY A 143 -1.70 -6.53 10.22
C GLY A 143 -2.59 -6.93 9.04
N TYR A 144 -2.81 -5.98 8.12
CA TYR A 144 -3.59 -6.24 6.92
C TYR A 144 -2.94 -7.30 6.02
N ARG A 145 -1.61 -7.25 5.81
CA ARG A 145 -0.91 -8.28 5.03
C ARG A 145 -1.04 -9.68 5.61
N ARG A 146 -1.07 -9.79 6.93
CA ARG A 146 -1.26 -11.07 7.63
C ARG A 146 -2.67 -11.63 7.41
N VAL A 147 -3.68 -10.77 7.58
CA VAL A 147 -5.09 -11.12 7.30
C VAL A 147 -5.24 -11.57 5.85
N HIS A 148 -4.73 -10.79 4.90
CA HIS A 148 -4.81 -11.10 3.47
C HIS A 148 -4.14 -12.43 3.12
N ARG A 149 -2.94 -12.69 3.65
CA ARG A 149 -2.25 -13.96 3.40
C ARG A 149 -3.05 -15.17 3.89
N VAL A 150 -3.69 -15.07 5.05
CA VAL A 150 -4.52 -16.15 5.60
C VAL A 150 -5.82 -16.30 4.80
N ALA A 151 -6.43 -15.19 4.37
CA ALA A 151 -7.63 -15.22 3.53
C ALA A 151 -7.37 -15.85 2.15
N GLN A 152 -6.20 -15.59 1.55
CA GLN A 152 -5.80 -16.13 0.24
C GLN A 152 -5.23 -17.55 0.31
N ALA A 153 -4.92 -18.06 1.51
CA ALA A 153 -4.42 -19.42 1.68
C ALA A 153 -5.54 -20.44 1.45
N HIS A 154 -5.82 -20.74 0.19
CA HIS A 154 -6.62 -21.90 -0.22
C HIS A 154 -5.87 -23.20 0.13
N PRO A 155 -6.52 -24.18 0.78
CA PRO A 155 -5.97 -25.52 0.88
C PRO A 155 -6.28 -26.29 -0.41
N ASP A 156 -5.62 -25.97 -1.52
CA ASP A 156 -5.51 -26.92 -2.62
C ASP A 156 -4.24 -27.75 -2.40
N GLY A 157 -4.46 -28.87 -1.73
CA GLY A 157 -3.42 -29.83 -1.35
C GLY A 157 -3.98 -31.08 -0.71
N ALA A 158 -5.22 -31.49 -1.07
CA ALA A 158 -5.54 -32.90 -1.02
C ALA A 158 -4.72 -33.55 -2.14
N HIS A 159 -3.63 -34.20 -1.76
CA HIS A 159 -2.96 -35.15 -2.62
C HIS A 159 -3.93 -36.30 -2.94
N ASP A 160 -4.72 -36.13 -3.99
CA ASP A 160 -5.10 -37.25 -4.85
C ASP A 160 -3.83 -37.65 -5.62
N GLY A 161 -3.04 -38.51 -4.99
CA GLY A 161 -1.74 -38.95 -5.47
C GLY A 161 -1.51 -40.40 -5.11
N ALA A 162 -1.98 -41.28 -5.99
CA ALA A 162 -1.63 -42.68 -6.15
C ALA A 162 -2.24 -43.69 -5.15
N ALA A 163 -3.45 -44.14 -5.51
CA ALA A 163 -3.63 -45.58 -5.69
C ALA A 163 -2.60 -46.08 -6.73
N GLY A 164 -1.79 -47.05 -6.33
CA GLY A 164 -0.79 -47.78 -7.11
C GLY A 164 -0.02 -48.62 -6.10
N THR A 165 -0.55 -49.76 -5.66
CA THR A 165 -0.26 -51.06 -6.26
C THR A 165 1.24 -51.30 -6.31
N GLU A 166 1.74 -52.09 -5.38
CA GLU A 166 2.69 -53.20 -5.64
C GLU A 166 2.85 -54.00 -4.33
N GLU A 167 2.26 -55.20 -4.38
CA GLU A 167 2.59 -56.47 -3.69
C GLU A 167 3.40 -56.47 -2.38
#